data_AF-A0A961ELC8-F1
#
_entry.id   AF-A0A961ELC8-F1
#
_cell.length_a   1.000
_cell.length_b   1.000
_cell.length_c   1.000
_cell.angle_alpha   90.00
_cell.angle_beta   90.00
_cell.angle_gamma   90.00
#
_symmetry.space_group_name_H-M   'P 1'
#
loop_
_entity.id
_entity.type
_entity.pdbx_description
1 polymer ?
#
loop_
_entity_poly.entity_id
_entity_poly.type
_entity_poly.pdbx_seq_one_letter_code
_entity_poly.pdbx_strand_id
1 'polypeptide(L)'
;RPYQDPRVTRHVNDGRAFLENTDKKYDLILFALPDSLTLVSGASQIRLESFLFTEEAMTSVREHLTDQGAFAMYNYYRESWLIDRLAGSAKAAFGHDPCLDTFRGAQAVVAVAVDEANQSCEGAWQPAGEVIAPATDNAPFLYFKGGTFPRLYLITLGGILLASLIAIRALGGPFRGMRPYADLFFMGAAFMLLETKNIASFALLFGTTWFVNALVFAGVLLTVLCAVETTRRFRTPPLKVVYALIAAALALAWVVQPGRLLSLPVVPRLILATALAFLPIFLANVAFAKRFAESSESQSAFAFNLLGALVGGCLEYAALVTGYNNLLLVTGALYLLAFLLVPKMARSI
;
A
#
# COMPACT_ATOMS: atom_id res chain seq x y z
N ARG A 1 -30.69 22.53 8.42
CA ARG A 1 -29.23 22.63 8.16
C ARG A 1 -28.50 21.82 9.23
N PRO A 2 -28.36 20.49 9.09
CA PRO A 2 -27.83 19.62 10.15
C PRO A 2 -26.42 20.03 10.62
N TYR A 3 -25.56 20.44 9.70
CA TYR A 3 -24.19 20.90 9.99
C TYR A 3 -24.07 22.28 10.66
N GLN A 4 -25.18 22.93 10.99
CA GLN A 4 -25.20 24.24 11.68
C GLN A 4 -25.57 24.14 13.16
N ASP A 5 -25.92 22.93 13.64
CA ASP A 5 -26.15 22.70 15.06
C ASP A 5 -24.81 22.82 15.82
N PRO A 6 -24.73 23.61 16.93
CA PRO A 6 -23.49 23.79 17.68
C PRO A 6 -22.95 22.49 18.30
N ARG A 7 -23.76 21.43 18.38
CA ARG A 7 -23.34 20.10 18.85
C ARG A 7 -22.61 19.30 17.77
N VAL A 8 -22.67 19.75 16.51
CA VAL A 8 -22.05 19.08 15.37
C VAL A 8 -20.69 19.73 15.07
N THR A 9 -19.62 18.97 15.27
CA THR A 9 -18.28 19.37 14.84
C THR A 9 -17.92 18.59 13.56
N ARG A 10 -17.49 19.31 12.52
CA ARG A 10 -17.07 18.70 11.25
C ARG A 10 -15.55 18.61 11.20
N HIS A 11 -15.05 17.42 10.93
CA HIS A 11 -13.64 17.18 10.61
C HIS A 11 -13.51 16.77 9.15
N VAL A 12 -12.66 17.45 8.39
CA VAL A 12 -12.33 17.07 7.01
C VAL A 12 -11.00 16.33 7.05
N ASN A 13 -11.07 15.01 7.21
CA ASN A 13 -9.91 14.15 7.31
C ASN A 13 -10.26 12.71 6.87
N ASP A 14 -9.24 11.88 6.70
CA ASP A 14 -9.41 10.43 6.71
C ASP A 14 -9.96 9.97 8.06
N GLY A 15 -11.00 9.11 8.06
CA GLY A 15 -11.71 8.71 9.27
C GLY A 15 -10.86 7.85 10.22
N ARG A 16 -9.99 7.01 9.66
CA ARG A 16 -9.07 6.20 10.45
C ARG A 16 -7.98 7.07 11.06
N ALA A 17 -7.36 7.93 10.25
CA ALA A 17 -6.34 8.85 10.72
C ALA A 17 -6.90 9.84 11.75
N PHE A 18 -8.17 10.25 11.64
CA PHE A 18 -8.81 11.06 12.68
C PHE A 18 -8.87 10.30 14.02
N LEU A 19 -9.33 9.05 13.98
CA LEU A 19 -9.49 8.24 15.18
C LEU A 19 -8.13 7.94 15.83
N GLU A 20 -7.11 7.58 15.05
CA GLU A 20 -5.76 7.29 15.54
C GLU A 20 -5.01 8.51 16.12
N ASN A 21 -5.50 9.73 15.89
CA ASN A 21 -4.87 10.96 16.36
C ASN A 21 -5.70 11.71 17.42
N THR A 22 -6.70 11.05 18.02
CA THR A 22 -7.50 11.64 19.10
C THR A 22 -7.51 10.76 20.34
N ASP A 23 -7.32 11.36 21.51
CA ASP A 23 -7.49 10.65 22.79
C ASP A 23 -8.96 10.59 23.24
N LYS A 24 -9.87 11.17 22.46
CA LYS A 24 -11.29 11.25 22.80
C LYS A 24 -11.94 9.86 22.70
N LYS A 25 -12.69 9.50 23.74
CA LYS A 25 -13.59 8.33 23.72
C LYS A 25 -14.99 8.73 23.27
N TYR A 26 -15.69 7.79 22.65
CA TYR A 26 -17.04 7.97 22.11
C TYR A 26 -17.97 6.89 22.62
N ASP A 27 -19.24 7.24 22.88
CA ASP A 27 -20.27 6.25 23.24
C ASP A 27 -20.79 5.51 22.00
N LEU A 28 -20.64 6.10 20.82
CA LEU A 28 -21.00 5.48 19.55
C LEU A 28 -20.00 5.89 18.46
N ILE A 29 -19.42 4.89 17.81
CA ILE A 29 -18.70 5.06 16.54
C ILE A 29 -19.53 4.40 15.45
N LEU A 30 -19.90 5.19 14.43
CA LEU A 30 -20.76 4.74 13.34
C LEU A 30 -20.03 4.86 11.99
N PHE A 31 -19.78 3.72 11.35
CA PHE A 31 -19.33 3.68 9.96
C PHE A 31 -20.54 3.66 9.04
N ALA A 32 -20.99 4.86 8.67
CA ALA A 32 -22.16 5.08 7.83
C ALA A 32 -21.80 5.01 6.34
N LEU A 33 -21.98 3.83 5.73
CA LEU A 33 -21.75 3.62 4.29
C LEU A 33 -20.37 4.10 3.79
N PRO A 34 -19.25 3.84 4.50
CA PRO A 34 -17.95 4.40 4.11
C PRO A 34 -17.42 3.81 2.80
N ASP A 35 -17.91 2.64 2.40
CA ASP A 35 -17.69 2.06 1.08
C ASP A 35 -18.73 2.61 0.09
N SER A 36 -18.45 3.82 -0.42
CA SER A 36 -19.22 4.43 -1.49
C SER A 36 -18.66 3.96 -2.84
N LEU A 37 -19.51 3.37 -3.69
CA LEU A 37 -19.23 2.91 -5.06
C LEU A 37 -18.68 3.99 -6.03
N THR A 38 -18.45 5.22 -5.55
CA THR A 38 -17.73 6.24 -6.30
C THR A 38 -16.27 5.82 -6.40
N LEU A 39 -15.79 5.57 -7.62
CA LEU A 39 -14.37 5.38 -7.92
C LEU A 39 -13.56 6.45 -7.17
N VAL A 40 -12.83 6.05 -6.14
CA VAL A 40 -11.79 6.89 -5.55
C VAL A 40 -10.89 7.29 -6.70
N SER A 41 -10.70 8.60 -6.88
CA SER A 41 -9.89 9.16 -7.95
C SER A 41 -8.52 8.48 -7.97
N GLY A 42 -8.12 8.00 -9.16
CA GLY A 42 -7.07 6.99 -9.40
C GLY A 42 -5.62 7.35 -9.04
N ALA A 43 -5.38 7.94 -7.87
CA ALA A 43 -4.05 8.23 -7.33
C ALA A 43 -3.43 7.05 -6.56
N SER A 44 -4.21 6.01 -6.23
CA SER A 44 -3.72 4.72 -5.73
C SER A 44 -4.63 3.61 -6.27
N GLN A 45 -4.06 2.50 -6.75
CA GLN A 45 -4.82 1.38 -7.31
C GLN A 45 -5.56 0.56 -6.22
N ILE A 46 -5.36 0.91 -4.95
CA ILE A 46 -5.99 0.27 -3.80
C ILE A 46 -7.00 1.23 -3.16
N ARG A 47 -8.23 0.73 -2.97
CA ARG A 47 -9.31 1.42 -2.28
C ARG A 47 -8.89 1.67 -0.85
N LEU A 48 -8.45 2.90 -0.59
CA LEU A 48 -7.92 3.30 0.70
C LEU A 48 -8.98 3.18 1.82
N GLU A 49 -10.28 3.20 1.51
CA GLU A 49 -11.33 2.86 2.47
C GLU A 49 -11.23 1.43 3.02
N SER A 50 -10.54 0.52 2.32
CA SER A 50 -10.36 -0.86 2.81
C SER A 50 -9.54 -0.92 4.10
N PHE A 51 -8.70 0.09 4.36
CA PHE A 51 -7.98 0.21 5.63
C PHE A 51 -8.92 0.45 6.82
N LEU A 52 -10.14 0.98 6.63
CA LEU A 52 -11.13 1.11 7.70
C LEU A 52 -11.67 -0.23 8.18
N PHE A 53 -11.54 -1.29 7.38
CA PHE A 53 -12.14 -2.61 7.64
C PHE A 53 -11.11 -3.67 8.02
N THR A 54 -9.88 -3.24 8.33
CA THR A 54 -8.83 -4.12 8.84
C THR A 54 -9.09 -4.47 10.31
N GLU A 55 -8.52 -5.58 10.76
CA GLU A 55 -8.53 -5.99 12.17
C GLU A 55 -7.92 -4.90 13.07
N GLU A 56 -6.83 -4.28 12.63
CA GLU A 56 -6.16 -3.18 13.33
C GLU A 56 -7.06 -1.94 13.43
N ALA A 57 -7.79 -1.60 12.37
CA ALA A 57 -8.75 -0.50 12.41
C ALA A 57 -9.93 -0.79 13.35
N MET A 58 -10.47 -2.02 13.35
CA MET A 58 -11.53 -2.42 14.28
C MET A 58 -11.04 -2.40 15.74
N THR A 59 -9.79 -2.79 15.97
CA THR A 59 -9.15 -2.71 17.29
C THR A 59 -9.03 -1.26 17.73
N SER A 60 -8.56 -0.36 16.85
CA SER A 60 -8.53 1.08 17.12
C SER A 60 -9.93 1.64 17.41
N VAL A 61 -10.96 1.20 16.69
CA VAL A 61 -12.36 1.56 16.99
C VAL A 61 -12.75 1.17 18.42
N ARG A 62 -12.52 -0.08 18.81
CA ARG A 62 -12.80 -0.55 20.17
C ARG A 62 -12.06 0.27 21.21
N GLU A 63 -10.78 0.53 20.99
CA GLU A 63 -9.96 1.32 21.91
C GLU A 63 -10.52 2.73 22.08
N HIS A 64 -11.15 3.34 21.07
CA HIS A 64 -11.71 4.69 21.15
C HIS A 64 -13.18 4.75 21.60
N LEU A 65 -13.77 3.63 22.01
CA LEU A 65 -15.07 3.61 22.66
C LEU A 65 -14.95 3.81 24.17
N THR A 66 -16.01 4.31 24.80
CA THR A 66 -16.17 4.23 26.26
C THR A 66 -16.44 2.78 26.67
N ASP A 67 -16.30 2.45 27.96
CA ASP A 67 -16.60 1.10 28.46
C ASP A 67 -18.06 0.65 28.21
N GLN A 68 -18.95 1.61 27.96
CA GLN A 68 -20.37 1.40 27.62
C GLN A 68 -20.66 1.68 26.14
N GLY A 69 -19.63 1.98 25.36
CA GLY A 69 -19.77 2.40 23.98
C GLY A 69 -20.04 1.23 23.03
N ALA A 70 -20.55 1.57 21.85
CA ALA A 70 -20.80 0.60 20.79
C ALA A 70 -20.24 1.08 19.44
N PHE A 71 -19.85 0.11 18.63
CA PHE A 71 -19.57 0.29 17.21
C PHE A 71 -20.74 -0.21 16.39
N ALA A 72 -21.06 0.50 15.31
CA ALA A 72 -21.95 -0.01 14.29
C ALA A 72 -21.43 0.36 12.89
N MET A 73 -21.68 -0.52 11.93
CA MET A 73 -21.48 -0.24 10.52
C MET A 73 -22.64 -0.79 9.70
N TYR A 74 -22.96 -0.11 8.61
CA TYR A 74 -23.98 -0.58 7.70
C TYR A 74 -23.68 -0.24 6.25
N ASN A 75 -23.96 -1.19 5.35
CA ASN A 75 -23.86 -1.00 3.91
C ASN A 75 -24.68 -2.03 3.13
N TYR A 76 -24.73 -1.83 1.81
CA TYR A 76 -25.26 -2.75 0.81
C TYR A 76 -24.17 -3.75 0.35
N TYR A 77 -23.81 -4.69 1.22
CA TYR A 77 -22.68 -5.61 0.99
C TYR A 77 -22.94 -6.70 -0.05
N ARG A 78 -24.22 -7.01 -0.38
CA ARG A 78 -24.68 -7.95 -1.44
C ARG A 78 -24.29 -9.42 -1.29
N GLU A 79 -23.20 -9.71 -0.62
CA GLU A 79 -22.57 -11.02 -0.58
C GLU A 79 -22.41 -11.49 0.87
N SER A 80 -22.92 -12.69 1.19
CA SER A 80 -22.93 -13.22 2.56
C SER A 80 -21.52 -13.39 3.14
N TRP A 81 -20.57 -13.91 2.36
CA TRP A 81 -19.19 -14.09 2.80
C TRP A 81 -18.50 -12.76 3.17
N LEU A 82 -18.90 -11.64 2.56
CA LEU A 82 -18.34 -10.32 2.86
C LEU A 82 -18.90 -9.80 4.19
N ILE A 83 -20.20 -10.02 4.41
CA ILE A 83 -20.86 -9.73 5.69
C ILE A 83 -20.20 -10.56 6.81
N ASP A 84 -20.00 -11.86 6.57
CA ASP A 84 -19.34 -12.76 7.52
C ASP A 84 -17.90 -12.35 7.81
N ARG A 85 -17.15 -11.90 6.80
CA ARG A 85 -15.79 -11.36 7.02
C ARG A 85 -15.80 -10.12 7.90
N LEU A 86 -16.73 -9.20 7.66
CA LEU A 86 -16.88 -7.97 8.43
C LEU A 86 -17.31 -8.22 9.88
N ALA A 87 -18.28 -9.11 10.08
CA ALA A 87 -18.70 -9.57 11.41
C ALA A 87 -17.56 -10.32 12.12
N GLY A 88 -16.80 -11.14 11.38
CA GLY A 88 -15.60 -11.82 11.87
C GLY A 88 -14.49 -10.86 12.30
N SER A 89 -14.25 -9.79 11.54
CA SER A 89 -13.32 -8.71 11.94
C SER A 89 -13.78 -8.00 13.21
N ALA A 90 -15.08 -7.72 13.35
CA ALA A 90 -15.64 -7.13 14.56
C ALA A 90 -15.47 -8.09 15.76
N LYS A 91 -15.77 -9.38 15.60
CA LYS A 91 -15.54 -10.41 16.62
C LYS A 91 -14.07 -10.48 17.04
N ALA A 92 -13.14 -10.47 16.08
CA ALA A 92 -11.71 -10.53 16.37
C ALA A 92 -11.24 -9.36 17.25
N ALA A 93 -11.73 -8.14 16.97
CA ALA A 93 -11.37 -6.95 17.73
C ALA A 93 -12.07 -6.85 19.10
N PHE A 94 -13.34 -7.24 19.20
CA PHE A 94 -14.17 -7.09 20.41
C PHE A 94 -14.18 -8.30 21.34
N GLY A 95 -13.84 -9.48 20.84
CA GLY A 95 -13.72 -10.71 21.62
C GLY A 95 -15.01 -11.51 21.79
N HIS A 96 -16.15 -11.02 21.29
CA HIS A 96 -17.44 -11.71 21.31
C HIS A 96 -18.22 -11.49 20.00
N ASP A 97 -19.30 -12.25 19.81
CA ASP A 97 -20.09 -12.19 18.58
C ASP A 97 -20.83 -10.85 18.45
N PRO A 98 -20.76 -10.16 17.29
CA PRO A 98 -21.53 -8.95 17.04
C PRO A 98 -23.01 -9.28 16.79
N CYS A 99 -23.89 -8.28 16.97
CA CYS A 99 -25.21 -8.29 16.35
C CYS A 99 -25.08 -8.22 14.84
N LEU A 100 -25.88 -9.01 14.13
CA LEU A 100 -26.01 -8.92 12.68
C LEU A 100 -27.50 -8.84 12.32
N ASP A 101 -27.88 -7.74 11.67
CA ASP A 101 -29.20 -7.60 11.07
C ASP A 101 -29.06 -7.46 9.55
N THR A 102 -29.88 -8.20 8.80
CA THR A 102 -29.88 -8.16 7.33
C THR A 102 -31.23 -7.73 6.80
N PHE A 103 -31.25 -6.64 6.04
CA PHE A 103 -32.47 -6.09 5.46
C PHE A 103 -32.52 -6.39 3.96
N ARG A 104 -33.68 -6.89 3.50
CA ARG A 104 -33.98 -7.12 2.07
C ARG A 104 -32.89 -7.92 1.33
N GLY A 105 -32.19 -8.81 2.03
CA GLY A 105 -31.21 -9.75 1.48
C GLY A 105 -29.90 -9.16 0.96
N ALA A 106 -29.64 -7.86 1.11
CA ALA A 106 -28.42 -7.23 0.58
C ALA A 106 -27.85 -6.09 1.41
N GLN A 107 -28.61 -5.56 2.38
CA GLN A 107 -28.12 -4.63 3.39
C GLN A 107 -27.78 -5.40 4.66
N ALA A 108 -26.67 -5.06 5.29
CA ALA A 108 -26.36 -5.58 6.62
C ALA A 108 -25.97 -4.45 7.57
N VAL A 109 -26.37 -4.59 8.82
CA VAL A 109 -25.90 -3.82 9.96
C VAL A 109 -25.13 -4.76 10.85
N VAL A 110 -23.86 -4.45 11.10
CA VAL A 110 -23.03 -5.13 12.09
C VAL A 110 -22.87 -4.17 13.26
N ALA A 111 -23.25 -4.59 14.45
CA ALA A 111 -23.13 -3.78 15.67
C ALA A 111 -22.50 -4.59 16.80
N VAL A 112 -21.62 -3.97 17.57
CA VAL A 112 -20.93 -4.63 18.68
C VAL A 112 -20.63 -3.62 19.78
N ALA A 113 -20.99 -3.96 21.01
CA ALA A 113 -20.68 -3.15 22.19
C ALA A 113 -19.29 -3.53 22.74
N VAL A 114 -18.65 -2.65 23.50
CA VAL A 114 -17.39 -2.97 24.20
C VAL A 114 -17.60 -4.08 25.24
N ASP A 115 -18.74 -4.04 25.92
CA ASP A 115 -19.22 -5.07 26.85
C ASP A 115 -20.42 -5.78 26.23
N GLU A 116 -20.34 -7.11 26.11
CA GLU A 116 -21.41 -7.96 25.58
C GLU A 116 -22.74 -7.76 26.33
N ALA A 117 -22.71 -7.43 27.63
CA ALA A 117 -23.92 -7.17 28.42
C ALA A 117 -24.72 -5.94 27.94
N ASN A 118 -24.06 -5.02 27.23
CA ASN A 118 -24.69 -3.84 26.64
C ASN A 118 -25.23 -4.10 25.23
N GLN A 119 -25.08 -5.32 24.72
CA GLN A 119 -25.52 -5.71 23.39
C GLN A 119 -26.92 -6.33 23.43
N SER A 120 -27.86 -5.74 22.69
CA SER A 120 -29.22 -6.26 22.53
C SER A 120 -29.52 -6.46 21.04
N CYS A 121 -29.53 -7.72 20.59
CA CYS A 121 -29.80 -8.09 19.20
C CYS A 121 -31.08 -8.93 19.10
N GLU A 122 -31.79 -8.85 17.97
CA GLU A 122 -32.76 -9.89 17.60
C GLU A 122 -32.04 -11.21 17.24
N GLY A 123 -30.83 -11.12 16.68
CA GLY A 123 -29.95 -12.27 16.39
C GLY A 123 -28.47 -11.92 16.53
N ALA A 124 -27.73 -12.78 17.24
CA ALA A 124 -26.27 -12.75 17.22
C ALA A 124 -25.77 -13.28 15.87
N TRP A 125 -24.59 -12.82 15.43
CA TRP A 125 -23.98 -13.28 14.20
C TRP A 125 -23.82 -14.81 14.18
N GLN A 126 -24.36 -15.42 13.14
CA GLN A 126 -24.07 -16.80 12.77
C GLN A 126 -23.55 -16.81 11.34
N PRO A 127 -22.34 -17.35 11.08
CA PRO A 127 -21.78 -17.41 9.73
C PRO A 127 -22.69 -18.16 8.77
N ALA A 128 -22.89 -17.62 7.57
CA ALA A 128 -23.60 -18.32 6.50
C ALA A 128 -22.76 -19.45 5.88
N GLY A 129 -21.45 -19.43 6.10
CA GLY A 129 -20.51 -20.45 5.62
C GLY A 129 -19.12 -20.29 6.24
N GLU A 130 -18.10 -20.69 5.48
CA GLU A 130 -16.70 -20.51 5.91
C GLU A 130 -16.36 -19.01 6.03
N VAL A 131 -15.90 -18.61 7.21
CA VAL A 131 -15.52 -17.23 7.49
C VAL A 131 -14.11 -16.97 6.99
N ILE A 132 -13.99 -16.06 6.03
CA ILE A 132 -12.69 -15.61 5.53
C ILE A 132 -12.02 -14.75 6.60
N ALA A 133 -10.72 -14.96 6.81
CA ALA A 133 -9.95 -14.21 7.80
C ALA A 133 -10.08 -12.68 7.61
N PRO A 134 -10.04 -11.89 8.70
CA PRO A 134 -10.00 -10.43 8.65
C PRO A 134 -8.95 -9.89 7.66
N ALA A 135 -9.24 -8.74 7.06
CA ALA A 135 -8.20 -8.00 6.35
C ALA A 135 -7.21 -7.41 7.38
N THR A 136 -5.95 -7.27 7.00
CA THR A 136 -4.91 -6.66 7.86
C THR A 136 -4.33 -5.44 7.18
N ASP A 137 -3.62 -4.59 7.92
CA ASP A 137 -2.90 -3.45 7.33
C ASP A 137 -1.86 -3.86 6.28
N ASN A 138 -1.29 -5.05 6.44
CA ASN A 138 -0.37 -5.61 5.45
C ASN A 138 -1.09 -6.10 4.18
N ALA A 139 -2.35 -6.51 4.28
CA ALA A 139 -3.16 -6.99 3.17
C ALA A 139 -4.61 -6.47 3.29
N PRO A 140 -4.84 -5.16 3.04
CA PRO A 140 -6.12 -4.50 3.28
C PRO A 140 -7.08 -4.75 2.11
N PHE A 141 -7.26 -6.01 1.73
CA PHE A 141 -8.04 -6.40 0.55
C PHE A 141 -9.39 -6.99 0.98
N LEU A 142 -10.30 -6.12 1.42
CA LEU A 142 -11.63 -6.51 1.93
C LEU A 142 -12.38 -7.46 0.98
N TYR A 143 -12.30 -7.20 -0.33
CA TYR A 143 -13.03 -7.97 -1.35
C TYR A 143 -12.28 -9.20 -1.89
N PHE A 144 -11.06 -9.46 -1.42
CA PHE A 144 -10.28 -10.60 -1.88
C PHE A 144 -10.56 -11.81 -0.99
N LYS A 145 -11.18 -12.84 -1.58
CA LYS A 145 -11.53 -14.10 -0.89
C LYS A 145 -10.33 -15.03 -0.63
N GLY A 146 -9.15 -14.71 -1.15
CA GLY A 146 -8.06 -15.67 -1.26
C GLY A 146 -8.18 -16.57 -2.50
N GLY A 147 -7.24 -17.49 -2.65
CA GLY A 147 -7.20 -18.44 -3.78
C GLY A 147 -6.48 -17.88 -5.01
N THR A 148 -6.98 -18.22 -6.20
CA THR A 148 -6.33 -17.86 -7.46
C THR A 148 -6.53 -16.39 -7.81
N PHE A 149 -5.48 -15.79 -8.36
CA PHE A 149 -5.50 -14.40 -8.84
C PHE A 149 -6.66 -14.17 -9.84
N PRO A 150 -7.49 -13.12 -9.67
CA PRO A 150 -8.69 -12.95 -10.49
C PRO A 150 -8.36 -12.88 -11.99
N ARG A 151 -9.06 -13.68 -12.80
CA ARG A 151 -8.81 -13.79 -14.25
C ARG A 151 -8.90 -12.44 -14.97
N LEU A 152 -9.81 -11.57 -14.55
CA LEU A 152 -9.95 -10.23 -15.11
C LEU A 152 -8.65 -9.41 -14.93
N TYR A 153 -8.04 -9.47 -13.74
CA TYR A 153 -6.78 -8.77 -13.49
C TYR A 153 -5.66 -9.34 -14.34
N LEU A 154 -5.56 -10.67 -14.49
CA LEU A 154 -4.56 -11.30 -15.37
C LEU A 154 -4.70 -10.84 -16.82
N ILE A 155 -5.93 -10.78 -17.34
CA ILE A 155 -6.20 -10.33 -18.72
C ILE A 155 -5.82 -8.85 -18.87
N THR A 156 -6.25 -8.00 -17.94
CA THR A 156 -5.97 -6.56 -18.00
C THR A 156 -4.48 -6.27 -17.87
N LEU A 157 -3.79 -6.87 -16.89
CA LEU A 157 -2.35 -6.72 -16.70
C LEU A 157 -1.58 -7.27 -17.92
N GLY A 158 -1.97 -8.44 -18.42
CA GLY A 158 -1.39 -8.99 -19.65
C GLY A 158 -1.58 -8.08 -20.86
N GLY A 159 -2.77 -7.47 -20.99
CA GLY A 159 -3.07 -6.48 -22.03
C GLY A 159 -2.22 -5.21 -21.92
N ILE A 160 -2.05 -4.67 -20.70
CA ILE A 160 -1.20 -3.50 -20.44
C ILE A 160 0.26 -3.81 -20.80
N LEU A 161 0.78 -4.96 -20.36
CA LEU A 161 2.14 -5.40 -20.67
C LEU A 161 2.33 -5.63 -22.17
N LEU A 162 1.37 -6.26 -22.84
CA LEU A 162 1.42 -6.47 -24.29
C LEU A 162 1.42 -5.14 -25.05
N ALA A 163 0.51 -4.22 -24.70
CA ALA A 163 0.44 -2.90 -25.32
C ALA A 163 1.74 -2.11 -25.10
N SER A 164 2.31 -2.21 -23.90
CA SER A 164 3.58 -1.58 -23.54
C SER A 164 4.76 -2.16 -24.32
N LEU A 165 4.81 -3.49 -24.48
CA LEU A 165 5.81 -4.17 -25.32
C LEU A 165 5.70 -3.74 -26.78
N ILE A 166 4.48 -3.64 -27.33
CA ILE A 166 4.23 -3.18 -28.70
C ILE A 166 4.69 -1.73 -28.86
N ALA A 167 4.30 -0.84 -27.93
CA ALA A 167 4.67 0.57 -27.97
C ALA A 167 6.19 0.77 -27.89
N ILE A 168 6.87 0.08 -27.00
CA ILE A 168 8.33 0.16 -26.86
C ILE A 168 9.04 -0.45 -28.07
N ARG A 169 8.52 -1.54 -28.64
CA ARG A 169 9.06 -2.11 -29.87
C ARG A 169 8.88 -1.19 -31.08
N ALA A 170 7.78 -0.43 -31.13
CA ALA A 170 7.47 0.50 -32.21
C ALA A 170 8.27 1.81 -32.11
N LEU A 171 8.40 2.37 -30.90
CA LEU A 171 9.03 3.68 -30.65
C LEU A 171 10.52 3.58 -30.28
N GLY A 172 10.91 2.53 -29.55
CA GLY A 172 12.27 2.34 -29.01
C GLY A 172 13.16 1.41 -29.83
N GLY A 173 12.65 0.77 -30.87
CA GLY A 173 13.41 -0.10 -31.76
C GLY A 173 13.50 -1.58 -31.31
N PRO A 174 14.42 -2.37 -31.90
CA PRO A 174 14.50 -3.82 -31.64
C PRO A 174 15.05 -4.15 -30.24
N PHE A 175 14.39 -5.08 -29.52
CA PHE A 175 14.81 -5.53 -28.18
C PHE A 175 16.24 -6.11 -28.11
N ARG A 176 16.82 -6.57 -29.23
CA ARG A 176 18.19 -7.09 -29.25
C ARG A 176 19.21 -6.03 -28.82
N GLY A 177 19.02 -4.77 -29.22
CA GLY A 177 19.88 -3.66 -28.80
C GLY A 177 19.72 -3.27 -27.33
N MET A 178 18.61 -3.65 -26.70
CA MET A 178 18.30 -3.31 -25.31
C MET A 178 18.85 -4.32 -24.29
N ARG A 179 19.25 -5.53 -24.74
CA ARG A 179 19.76 -6.60 -23.86
C ARG A 179 20.91 -6.18 -22.92
N PRO A 180 21.88 -5.34 -23.33
CA PRO A 180 22.94 -4.88 -22.45
C PRO A 180 22.45 -4.02 -21.26
N TYR A 181 21.22 -3.51 -21.33
CA TYR A 181 20.60 -2.64 -20.31
C TYR A 181 19.61 -3.41 -19.42
N ALA A 182 19.68 -4.75 -19.39
CA ALA A 182 18.77 -5.57 -18.59
C ALA A 182 18.84 -5.25 -17.09
N ASP A 183 20.00 -4.83 -16.59
CA ASP A 183 20.14 -4.26 -15.25
C ASP A 183 19.18 -3.08 -15.03
N LEU A 184 19.14 -2.12 -15.96
CA LEU A 184 18.26 -0.94 -15.88
C LEU A 184 16.77 -1.29 -15.92
N PHE A 185 16.36 -2.34 -16.64
CA PHE A 185 14.99 -2.85 -16.61
C PHE A 185 14.61 -3.31 -15.19
N PHE A 186 15.44 -4.14 -14.56
CA PHE A 186 15.15 -4.62 -13.21
C PHE A 186 15.21 -3.49 -12.17
N MET A 187 16.08 -2.49 -12.36
CA MET A 187 16.09 -1.29 -11.52
C MET A 187 14.79 -0.48 -11.63
N GLY A 188 14.24 -0.35 -12.84
CA GLY A 188 12.96 0.32 -13.07
C GLY A 188 11.80 -0.42 -12.41
N ALA A 189 11.76 -1.75 -12.56
CA ALA A 189 10.75 -2.58 -11.92
C ALA A 189 10.80 -2.48 -10.39
N ALA A 190 12.00 -2.54 -9.81
CA ALA A 190 12.20 -2.44 -8.38
C ALA A 190 11.83 -1.05 -7.84
N PHE A 191 12.19 0.02 -8.57
CA PHE A 191 11.87 1.40 -8.21
C PHE A 191 10.36 1.64 -8.19
N MET A 192 9.64 1.21 -9.23
CA MET A 192 8.18 1.40 -9.30
C MET A 192 7.46 0.68 -8.15
N LEU A 193 7.89 -0.54 -7.81
CA LEU A 193 7.34 -1.27 -6.65
C LEU A 193 7.58 -0.56 -5.32
N LEU A 194 8.76 0.07 -5.13
CA LEU A 194 9.04 0.86 -3.94
C LEU A 194 8.15 2.09 -3.86
N GLU A 195 7.97 2.78 -4.97
CA GLU A 195 7.13 3.98 -5.04
C GLU A 195 5.69 3.65 -4.63
N THR A 196 5.07 2.65 -5.25
CA THR A 196 3.66 2.32 -5.00
C THR A 196 3.44 1.78 -3.58
N LYS A 197 4.34 0.92 -3.09
CA LYS A 197 4.33 0.47 -1.68
C LYS A 197 4.46 1.63 -0.71
N ASN A 198 5.33 2.61 -1.01
CA ASN A 198 5.52 3.76 -0.13
C ASN A 198 4.26 4.65 -0.10
N ILE A 199 3.58 4.86 -1.22
CA ILE A 199 2.29 5.56 -1.25
C ILE A 199 1.29 4.88 -0.32
N ALA A 200 1.12 3.56 -0.42
CA ALA A 200 0.24 2.80 0.47
C ALA A 200 0.65 2.91 1.95
N SER A 201 1.97 2.85 2.24
CA SER A 201 2.49 2.97 3.61
C SER A 201 2.24 4.35 4.21
N PHE A 202 2.42 5.42 3.45
CA PHE A 202 2.16 6.79 3.91
C PHE A 202 0.68 7.06 4.07
N ALA A 203 -0.17 6.49 3.21
CA ALA A 203 -1.62 6.57 3.34
C ALA A 203 -2.10 5.94 4.65
N LEU A 204 -1.50 4.82 5.06
CA LEU A 204 -1.75 4.21 6.38
C LEU A 204 -1.28 5.12 7.53
N LEU A 205 -0.09 5.71 7.43
CA LEU A 205 0.52 6.46 8.54
C LEU A 205 -0.04 7.86 8.77
N PHE A 206 -0.48 8.52 7.70
CA PHE A 206 -0.85 9.94 7.70
C PHE A 206 -2.23 10.20 7.07
N GLY A 207 -2.93 9.15 6.64
CA GLY A 207 -4.24 9.24 6.02
C GLY A 207 -4.22 9.39 4.51
N THR A 208 -5.39 9.21 3.92
CA THR A 208 -5.57 8.90 2.49
C THR A 208 -5.94 10.14 1.67
N THR A 209 -5.30 11.27 2.00
CA THR A 209 -5.65 12.57 1.41
C THR A 209 -4.83 12.87 0.15
N TRP A 210 -5.40 13.67 -0.77
CA TRP A 210 -4.68 14.17 -1.95
C TRP A 210 -3.39 14.93 -1.55
N PHE A 211 -3.42 15.58 -0.38
CA PHE A 211 -2.28 16.33 0.16
C PHE A 211 -1.13 15.39 0.59
N VAL A 212 -1.43 14.32 1.32
CA VAL A 212 -0.43 13.31 1.70
C VAL A 212 0.18 12.67 0.45
N ASN A 213 -0.64 12.30 -0.53
CA ASN A 213 -0.14 11.74 -1.79
C ASN A 213 0.80 12.72 -2.52
N ALA A 214 0.42 14.00 -2.62
CA ALA A 214 1.27 15.02 -3.24
C ALA A 214 2.63 15.17 -2.54
N LEU A 215 2.67 15.12 -1.20
CA LEU A 215 3.91 15.15 -0.43
C LEU A 215 4.79 13.93 -0.67
N VAL A 216 4.19 12.74 -0.78
CA VAL A 216 4.93 11.50 -1.10
C VAL A 216 5.60 11.63 -2.46
N PHE A 217 4.86 12.02 -3.50
CA PHE A 217 5.42 12.23 -4.85
C PHE A 217 6.51 13.29 -4.86
N ALA A 218 6.28 14.43 -4.20
CA ALA A 218 7.30 15.47 -4.07
C ALA A 218 8.56 14.95 -3.34
N GLY A 219 8.39 14.17 -2.28
CA GLY A 219 9.48 13.54 -1.53
C GLY A 219 10.29 12.57 -2.37
N VAL A 220 9.63 11.74 -3.18
CA VAL A 220 10.30 10.83 -4.13
C VAL A 220 11.09 11.62 -5.16
N LEU A 221 10.49 12.63 -5.79
CA LEU A 221 11.17 13.47 -6.79
C LEU A 221 12.38 14.21 -6.22
N LEU A 222 12.24 14.80 -5.02
CA LEU A 222 13.34 15.46 -4.31
C LEU A 222 14.44 14.46 -3.96
N THR A 223 14.09 13.26 -3.51
CA THR A 223 15.05 12.19 -3.18
C THR A 223 15.83 11.75 -4.41
N VAL A 224 15.15 11.55 -5.54
CA VAL A 224 15.77 11.23 -6.84
C VAL A 224 16.74 12.35 -7.25
N LEU A 225 16.29 13.61 -7.19
CA LEU A 225 17.14 14.77 -7.50
C LEU A 225 18.38 14.82 -6.60
N CYS A 226 18.21 14.64 -5.29
CA CYS A 226 19.31 14.58 -4.33
C CYS A 226 20.29 13.45 -4.65
N ALA A 227 19.82 12.27 -5.03
CA ALA A 227 20.66 11.14 -5.40
C ALA A 227 21.50 11.43 -6.66
N VAL A 228 20.88 12.03 -7.67
CA VAL A 228 21.56 12.44 -8.92
C VAL A 228 22.60 13.53 -8.64
N GLU A 229 22.24 14.58 -7.91
CA GLU A 229 23.16 15.67 -7.54
C GLU A 229 24.32 15.17 -6.66
N THR A 230 24.05 14.25 -5.74
CA THR A 230 25.09 13.62 -4.91
C THR A 230 26.07 12.84 -5.77
N THR A 231 25.55 12.06 -6.73
CA THR A 231 26.38 11.28 -7.66
C THR A 231 27.20 12.18 -8.59
N ARG A 232 26.67 13.36 -8.95
CA ARG A 232 27.37 14.35 -9.77
C ARG A 232 28.48 15.08 -9.01
N ARG A 233 28.24 15.45 -7.74
CA ARG A 233 29.14 16.32 -6.96
C ARG A 233 30.17 15.56 -6.13
N PHE A 234 29.84 14.35 -5.68
CA PHE A 234 30.68 13.59 -4.75
C PHE A 234 31.06 12.22 -5.32
N ARG A 235 32.22 11.71 -4.88
CA ARG A 235 32.62 10.33 -5.20
C ARG A 235 31.77 9.34 -4.40
N THR A 236 30.84 8.69 -5.09
CA THR A 236 29.98 7.67 -4.49
C THR A 236 30.68 6.31 -4.37
N PRO A 237 30.33 5.48 -3.38
CA PRO A 237 30.90 4.14 -3.19
C PRO A 237 30.80 3.26 -4.44
N PRO A 238 31.64 2.22 -4.59
CA PRO A 238 31.56 1.31 -5.72
C PRO A 238 30.19 0.61 -5.77
N LEU A 239 29.74 0.25 -6.98
CA LEU A 239 28.38 -0.24 -7.20
C LEU A 239 28.00 -1.43 -6.31
N LYS A 240 28.93 -2.35 -6.05
CA LYS A 240 28.75 -3.49 -5.12
C LYS A 240 28.34 -3.04 -3.71
N VAL A 241 28.95 -1.97 -3.20
CA VAL A 241 28.63 -1.41 -1.89
C VAL A 241 27.26 -0.75 -1.91
N VAL A 242 26.93 -0.02 -2.98
CA VAL A 242 25.60 0.59 -3.12
C VAL A 242 24.49 -0.47 -3.11
N TYR A 243 24.64 -1.57 -3.86
CA TYR A 243 23.67 -2.68 -3.83
C TYR A 243 23.59 -3.37 -2.47
N ALA A 244 24.71 -3.52 -1.75
CA ALA A 244 24.70 -4.03 -0.38
C ALA A 244 23.93 -3.11 0.57
N LEU A 245 24.09 -1.79 0.42
CA LEU A 245 23.34 -0.79 1.18
C LEU A 245 21.85 -0.80 0.81
N ILE A 246 21.48 -0.99 -0.46
CA ILE A 246 20.08 -1.18 -0.88
C ILE A 246 19.50 -2.40 -0.18
N ALA A 247 20.18 -3.54 -0.21
CA ALA A 247 19.71 -4.77 0.44
C ALA A 247 19.54 -4.56 1.96
N ALA A 248 20.48 -3.89 2.62
CA ALA A 248 20.36 -3.56 4.04
C ALA A 248 19.19 -2.60 4.33
N ALA A 249 18.99 -1.58 3.50
CA ALA A 249 17.87 -0.65 3.65
C ALA A 249 16.51 -1.33 3.44
N LEU A 250 16.41 -2.23 2.46
CA LEU A 250 15.21 -3.03 2.23
C LEU A 250 14.95 -4.02 3.37
N ALA A 251 15.98 -4.68 3.88
CA ALA A 251 15.85 -5.56 5.03
C ALA A 251 15.38 -4.80 6.27
N LEU A 252 15.95 -3.62 6.52
CA LEU A 252 15.49 -2.73 7.61
C LEU A 252 14.03 -2.32 7.42
N ALA A 253 13.63 -1.90 6.22
CA ALA A 253 12.25 -1.53 5.91
C ALA A 253 11.27 -2.70 5.99
N TRP A 254 11.72 -3.94 5.78
CA TRP A 254 10.90 -5.15 5.91
C TRP A 254 10.71 -5.58 7.37
N VAL A 255 11.73 -5.38 8.21
CA VAL A 255 11.68 -5.64 9.66
C VAL A 255 10.85 -4.58 10.38
N VAL A 256 10.99 -3.31 10.00
CA VAL A 256 10.25 -2.19 10.61
C VAL A 256 8.96 -1.95 9.83
N GLN A 257 7.92 -2.71 10.19
CA GLN A 257 6.60 -2.59 9.56
C GLN A 257 5.96 -1.21 9.85
N PRO A 258 5.30 -0.59 8.86
CA PRO A 258 4.67 0.72 9.01
C PRO A 258 3.72 0.83 10.21
N GLY A 259 2.89 -0.19 10.46
CA GLY A 259 1.95 -0.20 11.59
C GLY A 259 2.60 0.04 12.96
N ARG A 260 3.86 -0.35 13.16
CA ARG A 260 4.58 -0.09 14.42
C ARG A 260 4.84 1.40 14.67
N LEU A 261 4.93 2.19 13.60
CA LEU A 261 5.15 3.64 13.68
C LEU A 261 3.87 4.40 14.08
N LEU A 262 2.69 3.78 14.03
CA LEU A 262 1.43 4.40 14.45
C LEU A 262 1.41 4.74 15.94
N SER A 263 2.19 4.02 16.76
CA SER A 263 2.35 4.33 18.19
C SER A 263 3.14 5.61 18.48
N LEU A 264 3.89 6.13 17.49
CA LEU A 264 4.76 7.27 17.66
C LEU A 264 4.02 8.60 17.44
N PRO A 265 4.40 9.69 18.13
CA PRO A 265 3.91 11.03 17.80
C PRO A 265 4.22 11.43 16.36
N VAL A 266 3.46 12.41 15.84
CA VAL A 266 3.50 12.81 14.42
C VAL A 266 4.91 13.11 13.89
N VAL A 267 5.73 13.87 14.65
CA VAL A 267 7.08 14.28 14.22
C VAL A 267 8.05 13.10 14.10
N PRO A 268 8.28 12.27 15.14
CA PRO A 268 9.15 11.10 15.02
C PRO A 268 8.61 10.07 14.02
N ARG A 269 7.29 9.89 13.94
CA ARG A 269 6.63 9.04 12.93
C ARG A 269 7.01 9.50 11.52
N LEU A 270 6.90 10.79 11.23
CA LEU A 270 7.27 11.37 9.93
C LEU A 270 8.74 11.14 9.59
N ILE A 271 9.65 11.46 10.51
CA ILE A 271 11.10 11.31 10.27
C ILE A 271 11.45 9.85 9.96
N LEU A 272 10.97 8.90 10.77
CA LEU A 272 11.27 7.48 10.58
C LEU A 272 10.61 6.93 9.31
N ALA A 273 9.36 7.29 9.03
CA ALA A 273 8.66 6.85 7.83
C ALA A 273 9.37 7.35 6.56
N THR A 274 9.74 8.63 6.52
CA THR A 274 10.51 9.23 5.43
C THR A 274 11.87 8.58 5.27
N ALA A 275 12.61 8.35 6.35
CA ALA A 275 13.92 7.71 6.28
C ALA A 275 13.82 6.28 5.74
N LEU A 276 12.91 5.46 6.28
CA LEU A 276 12.73 4.06 5.86
C LEU A 276 12.25 3.94 4.41
N ALA A 277 11.36 4.83 3.98
CA ALA A 277 10.80 4.81 2.64
C ALA A 277 11.78 5.34 1.58
N PHE A 278 12.48 6.44 1.86
CA PHE A 278 13.24 7.17 0.85
C PHE A 278 14.73 6.79 0.83
N LEU A 279 15.29 6.20 1.90
CA LEU A 279 16.66 5.68 1.87
C LEU A 279 16.90 4.63 0.76
N PRO A 280 16.09 3.58 0.58
CA PRO A 280 16.31 2.63 -0.52
C PRO A 280 16.14 3.30 -1.89
N ILE A 281 15.20 4.25 -2.02
CA ILE A 281 15.00 5.03 -3.24
C ILE A 281 16.24 5.87 -3.57
N PHE A 282 16.80 6.57 -2.58
CA PHE A 282 18.02 7.35 -2.74
C PHE A 282 19.18 6.48 -3.22
N LEU A 283 19.44 5.36 -2.53
CA LEU A 283 20.53 4.44 -2.87
C LEU A 283 20.34 3.81 -4.26
N ALA A 284 19.11 3.43 -4.61
CA ALA A 284 18.78 2.92 -5.94
C ALA A 284 19.03 3.96 -7.04
N ASN A 285 18.72 5.24 -6.78
CA ASN A 285 18.96 6.30 -7.74
C ASN A 285 20.44 6.69 -7.86
N VAL A 286 21.24 6.52 -6.79
CA VAL A 286 22.71 6.60 -6.89
C VAL A 286 23.24 5.48 -7.79
N ALA A 287 22.78 4.24 -7.62
CA ALA A 287 23.16 3.13 -8.49
C ALA A 287 22.74 3.38 -9.95
N PHE A 288 21.53 3.90 -10.15
CA PHE A 288 20.98 4.19 -11.47
C PHE A 288 21.78 5.28 -12.17
N ALA A 289 22.04 6.40 -11.50
CA ALA A 289 22.81 7.52 -12.06
C ALA A 289 24.21 7.09 -12.51
N LYS A 290 24.90 6.23 -11.75
CA LYS A 290 26.20 5.67 -12.15
C LYS A 290 26.10 4.81 -13.41
N ARG A 291 25.14 3.87 -13.45
CA ARG A 291 24.96 2.96 -14.58
C ARG A 291 24.46 3.66 -15.84
N PHE A 292 23.60 4.66 -15.68
CA PHE A 292 23.09 5.46 -16.78
C PHE A 292 24.19 6.33 -17.40
N ALA A 293 25.09 6.90 -16.59
CA ALA A 293 26.24 7.67 -17.07
C ALA A 293 27.25 6.83 -17.88
N GLU A 294 27.32 5.51 -17.63
CA GLU A 294 28.14 4.56 -18.38
C GLU A 294 27.46 4.02 -19.66
N SER A 295 26.18 4.35 -19.89
CA SER A 295 25.43 3.85 -21.04
C SER A 295 25.81 4.60 -22.33
N SER A 296 26.08 3.86 -23.40
CA SER A 296 26.43 4.42 -24.71
C SER A 296 25.21 4.89 -25.49
N GLU A 297 24.02 4.36 -25.19
CA GLU A 297 22.76 4.66 -25.87
C GLU A 297 21.65 4.99 -24.85
N SER A 298 21.56 6.27 -24.49
CA SER A 298 20.64 6.76 -23.45
C SER A 298 19.17 6.47 -23.76
N GLN A 299 18.77 6.50 -25.04
CA GLN A 299 17.38 6.27 -25.45
C GLN A 299 16.93 4.84 -25.17
N SER A 300 17.74 3.84 -25.55
CA SER A 300 17.44 2.43 -25.31
C SER A 300 17.53 2.06 -23.83
N ALA A 301 18.52 2.61 -23.12
CA ALA A 301 18.67 2.46 -21.67
C ALA A 301 17.42 2.96 -20.92
N PHE A 302 16.94 4.16 -21.26
CA PHE A 302 15.76 4.75 -20.65
C PHE A 302 14.47 4.00 -21.03
N ALA A 303 14.30 3.62 -22.30
CA ALA A 303 13.13 2.86 -22.74
C ALA A 303 13.00 1.50 -22.02
N PHE A 304 14.12 0.80 -21.79
CA PHE A 304 14.10 -0.49 -21.10
C PHE A 304 13.89 -0.33 -19.58
N ASN A 305 14.40 0.74 -18.99
CA ASN A 305 14.07 1.13 -17.61
C ASN A 305 12.57 1.42 -17.45
N LEU A 306 11.96 2.14 -18.38
CA LEU A 306 10.52 2.42 -18.39
C LEU A 306 9.69 1.15 -18.55
N LEU A 307 10.09 0.22 -19.43
CA LEU A 307 9.46 -1.10 -19.54
C LEU A 307 9.49 -1.83 -18.19
N GLY A 308 10.64 -1.77 -17.52
CA GLY A 308 10.84 -2.28 -16.18
C GLY A 308 9.84 -1.68 -15.20
N ALA A 309 9.73 -0.35 -15.15
CA ALA A 309 8.78 0.33 -14.29
C ALA A 309 7.33 -0.13 -14.52
N LEU A 310 6.91 -0.32 -15.78
CA LEU A 310 5.58 -0.85 -16.12
C LEU A 310 5.37 -2.27 -15.60
N VAL A 311 6.39 -3.13 -15.69
CA VAL A 311 6.37 -4.47 -15.08
C VAL A 311 6.31 -4.38 -13.56
N GLY A 312 7.07 -3.48 -12.94
CA GLY A 312 7.03 -3.21 -11.50
C GLY A 312 5.62 -2.80 -11.03
N GLY A 313 4.96 -1.90 -11.74
CA GLY A 313 3.58 -1.51 -11.46
C GLY A 313 2.60 -2.68 -11.57
N CYS A 314 2.81 -3.60 -12.52
CA CYS A 314 2.00 -4.82 -12.60
C CYS A 314 2.30 -5.81 -11.44
N LEU A 315 3.56 -5.89 -11.01
CA LEU A 315 3.98 -6.73 -9.90
C LEU A 315 3.42 -6.25 -8.55
N GLU A 316 2.98 -5.00 -8.43
CA GLU A 316 2.33 -4.49 -7.22
C GLU A 316 1.14 -5.35 -6.80
N TYR A 317 0.38 -5.87 -7.78
CA TYR A 317 -0.76 -6.73 -7.49
C TYR A 317 -0.39 -8.07 -6.84
N ALA A 318 0.89 -8.46 -6.84
CA ALA A 318 1.36 -9.59 -6.03
C ALA A 318 1.09 -9.36 -4.53
N ALA A 319 0.87 -8.11 -4.10
CA ALA A 319 0.42 -7.79 -2.75
C ALA A 319 -0.91 -8.46 -2.39
N LEU A 320 -1.81 -8.72 -3.35
CA LEU A 320 -3.06 -9.44 -3.10
C LEU A 320 -2.83 -10.79 -2.42
N VAL A 321 -1.74 -11.47 -2.78
CA VAL A 321 -1.41 -12.80 -2.28
C VAL A 321 -0.37 -12.73 -1.16
N THR A 322 0.60 -11.82 -1.27
CA THR A 322 1.77 -11.79 -0.39
C THR A 322 1.70 -10.73 0.71
N GLY A 323 0.82 -9.73 0.58
CA GLY A 323 0.80 -8.51 1.38
C GLY A 323 1.87 -7.49 0.97
N TYR A 324 1.67 -6.23 1.34
CA TYR A 324 2.55 -5.12 0.98
C TYR A 324 3.97 -5.25 1.52
N ASN A 325 4.15 -5.78 2.74
CA ASN A 325 5.47 -5.92 3.32
C ASN A 325 6.35 -6.85 2.49
N ASN A 326 5.76 -7.94 1.98
CA ASN A 326 6.49 -8.92 1.16
C ASN A 326 6.82 -8.43 -0.25
N LEU A 327 6.22 -7.32 -0.72
CA LEU A 327 6.70 -6.66 -1.94
C LEU A 327 8.17 -6.23 -1.81
N LEU A 328 8.66 -5.92 -0.60
CA LEU A 328 10.08 -5.59 -0.39
C LEU A 328 11.01 -6.77 -0.71
N LEU A 329 10.54 -8.01 -0.52
CA LEU A 329 11.29 -9.21 -0.92
C LEU A 329 11.35 -9.32 -2.45
N VAL A 330 10.24 -9.03 -3.14
CA VAL A 330 10.18 -8.97 -4.61
C VAL A 330 11.10 -7.87 -5.13
N THR A 331 11.04 -6.67 -4.56
CA THR A 331 11.96 -5.56 -4.84
C THR A 331 13.42 -5.96 -4.62
N GLY A 332 13.73 -6.65 -3.52
CA GLY A 332 15.07 -7.15 -3.23
C GLY A 332 15.56 -8.15 -4.28
N ALA A 333 14.70 -9.07 -4.71
CA ALA A 333 15.01 -10.01 -5.79
C ALA A 333 15.25 -9.28 -7.13
N LEU A 334 14.46 -8.26 -7.45
CA LEU A 334 14.65 -7.45 -8.66
C LEU A 334 15.96 -6.67 -8.61
N TYR A 335 16.33 -6.04 -7.49
CA TYR A 335 17.65 -5.40 -7.37
C TYR A 335 18.80 -6.40 -7.39
N LEU A 336 18.62 -7.61 -6.87
CA LEU A 336 19.61 -8.68 -7.00
C LEU A 336 19.80 -9.06 -8.47
N LEU A 337 18.71 -9.26 -9.22
CA LEU A 337 18.77 -9.52 -10.66
C LEU A 337 19.44 -8.35 -11.40
N ALA A 338 19.11 -7.11 -11.04
CA ALA A 338 19.77 -5.93 -11.59
C ALA A 338 21.29 -5.98 -11.37
N PHE A 339 21.71 -6.27 -10.14
CA PHE A 339 23.13 -6.40 -9.78
C PHE A 339 23.85 -7.50 -10.56
N LEU A 340 23.23 -8.68 -10.67
CA LEU A 340 23.80 -9.84 -11.38
C LEU A 340 23.94 -9.60 -12.88
N LEU A 341 23.08 -8.74 -13.45
CA LEU A 341 23.05 -8.40 -14.86
C LEU A 341 23.85 -7.14 -15.19
N VAL A 342 24.48 -6.49 -14.21
CA VAL A 342 25.42 -5.39 -14.47
C VAL A 342 26.53 -5.92 -15.38
N PRO A 343 26.75 -5.32 -16.56
CA PRO A 343 27.85 -5.69 -17.45
C PRO A 343 29.17 -5.59 -16.69
N LYS A 344 29.92 -6.70 -16.67
CA LYS A 344 31.30 -6.66 -16.17
C LYS A 344 32.09 -5.80 -17.17
N MET A 345 32.49 -4.59 -16.76
CA MET A 345 33.49 -3.84 -17.52
C MET A 345 34.68 -4.76 -17.75
N ALA A 346 34.98 -5.06 -19.01
CA ALA A 346 36.29 -5.56 -19.37
C ALA A 346 37.27 -4.49 -18.86
N ARG A 347 38.04 -4.80 -17.82
CA ARG A 347 39.19 -3.98 -17.47
C ARG A 347 40.05 -3.91 -18.74
N SER A 348 40.09 -2.76 -19.39
CA SER A 348 41.15 -2.48 -20.35
C SER A 348 42.45 -2.58 -19.55
N ILE A 349 43.23 -3.61 -19.87
CA ILE A 349 44.61 -3.74 -19.40
C ILE A 349 45.43 -2.62 -20.03
#